data_AF-A0A6J6NT31-F1
#
_entry.id   AF-A0A6J6NT31-F1
#
_cell.length_a   1.000
_cell.length_b   1.000
_cell.length_c   1.000
_cell.angle_alpha   90.00
_cell.angle_beta   90.00
_cell.angle_gamma   90.00
#
_symmetry.space_group_name_H-M   'P 1'
#
loop_
_entity.id
_entity.type
_entity.pdbx_description
1 polymer ?
#
loop_
_entity_poly.entity_id
_entity_poly.type
_entity_poly.pdbx_seq_one_letter_code
_entity_poly.pdbx_strand_id
1 'polypeptide(L)' 'MKSDENIKKVNKLKSGEIDHPLLPKITNDEIDLEIDTKRDEEITRDKPPHHN' A
#
# COMPACT_ATOMS: atom_id res chain seq x y z
N MET A 1 26.60 16.86 0.98
CA MET A 1 25.46 15.96 0.71
C MET A 1 24.99 15.37 2.02
N LYS A 2 23.72 15.56 2.40
CA LYS A 2 23.11 14.90 3.56
C LYS A 2 22.06 13.92 3.04
N SER A 3 22.47 12.73 2.64
CA SER A 3 21.61 11.73 2.01
C SER A 3 21.41 10.46 2.84
N ASP A 4 22.06 10.32 3.99
CA ASP A 4 22.16 9.02 4.66
C ASP A 4 21.31 8.90 5.95
N GLU A 5 20.63 9.98 6.36
CA GLU A 5 19.76 10.00 7.54
C GLU A 5 18.41 9.30 7.29
N ASN A 6 17.98 9.20 6.03
CA ASN A 6 16.66 8.68 5.66
C ASN A 6 16.59 7.14 5.75
N ILE A 7 17.70 6.46 5.45
CA ILE A 7 17.76 4.99 5.35
C ILE A 7 17.62 4.32 6.74
N LYS A 8 17.99 5.00 7.83
CA LYS A 8 17.96 4.42 9.19
C LYS A 8 16.57 4.37 9.83
N LYS A 9 15.57 5.09 9.31
CA LYS A 9 14.19 5.06 9.84
C LYS A 9 13.28 4.02 9.21
N VAL A 10 13.71 3.41 8.10
CA VAL A 10 12.91 2.41 7.36
C VAL A 10 12.68 1.13 8.19
N ASN A 11 13.59 0.80 9.11
CA ASN A 11 13.59 -0.46 9.86
C ASN A 11 12.59 -0.51 11.04
N LYS A 12 11.74 0.50 11.23
CA LYS A 12 10.76 0.52 12.34
C LYS A 12 9.34 0.93 11.92
N LEU A 13 9.04 0.91 10.63
CA LEU A 13 7.65 1.03 10.18
C LEU A 13 7.00 -0.33 10.36
N LYS A 14 5.93 -0.38 11.16
CA LYS A 14 5.09 -1.57 11.23
C LYS A 14 4.54 -1.83 9.83
N SER A 15 4.50 -3.09 9.42
CA SER A 15 3.93 -3.48 8.13
C SER A 15 2.51 -2.90 7.99
N GLY A 16 2.30 -2.01 7.01
CA GLY A 16 1.03 -1.34 6.74
C GLY A 16 0.92 0.13 7.14
N GLU A 17 1.91 0.68 7.86
CA GLU A 17 1.92 2.12 8.21
C GLU A 17 2.46 2.96 7.05
N ILE A 18 1.59 3.75 6.41
CA ILE A 18 1.96 4.69 5.35
C ILE A 18 2.42 6.00 6.01
N ASP A 19 3.71 6.08 6.35
CA ASP A 19 4.33 7.34 6.80
C ASP A 19 4.89 8.10 5.59
N HIS A 20 3.99 8.75 4.84
CA HIS A 20 4.36 9.53 3.67
C HIS A 20 4.22 11.03 3.95
N PRO A 21 5.27 11.85 3.74
CA PRO A 21 5.30 13.25 4.19
C PRO A 21 4.30 14.18 3.49
N LEU A 22 3.75 13.75 2.36
CA LEU A 22 2.80 14.51 1.55
C LEU A 22 1.36 14.01 1.67
N LEU A 23 1.16 12.81 2.23
CA LEU A 23 -0.16 12.22 2.34
C LEU A 23 -0.74 12.54 3.72
N PRO A 24 -2.05 12.82 3.83
CA PRO A 24 -2.72 12.89 5.12
C PRO A 24 -2.54 11.59 5.89
N LYS A 25 -2.59 11.70 7.23
CA LYS A 25 -2.64 10.52 8.09
C LYS A 25 -3.99 9.84 7.92
N ILE A 26 -3.96 8.57 7.56
CA ILE A 26 -5.16 7.73 7.50
C ILE A 26 -5.51 7.30 8.93
N THR A 27 -6.78 7.35 9.28
CA THR A 27 -7.28 6.91 10.60
C THR A 27 -7.91 5.53 10.51
N ASN A 28 -7.99 4.80 11.63
CA ASN A 28 -8.47 3.40 11.63
C ASN A 28 -9.94 3.26 11.23
N ASP A 29 -10.73 4.30 11.39
CA ASP A 29 -12.13 4.36 10.98
C ASP A 29 -12.33 4.58 9.47
N GLU A 30 -11.27 4.99 8.74
CA GLU A 30 -11.28 5.13 7.28
C GLU A 30 -10.94 3.83 6.55
N ILE A 31 -10.36 2.84 7.24
CA ILE A 31 -9.88 1.59 6.64
C ILE A 31 -10.89 0.49 6.90
N ASP A 32 -11.42 -0.10 5.83
CA ASP A 32 -12.12 -1.37 5.92
C ASP A 32 -11.11 -2.51 6.12
N LEU A 33 -11.25 -3.21 7.25
CA LEU A 33 -10.38 -4.34 7.61
C LEU A 33 -10.98 -5.68 7.20
N GLU A 34 -12.17 -5.69 6.61
CA GLU A 34 -12.81 -6.90 6.11
C GLU A 34 -12.03 -7.48 4.91
N ILE A 35 -11.96 -8.81 4.86
CA ILE A 35 -11.29 -9.49 3.75
C ILE A 35 -12.16 -9.36 2.52
N ASP A 36 -11.72 -8.55 1.56
CA ASP A 36 -12.30 -8.55 0.22
C ASP A 36 -11.90 -9.84 -0.53
N THR A 37 -12.88 -10.75 -0.67
CA THR A 37 -12.74 -12.04 -1.37
C THR A 37 -12.94 -11.94 -2.87
N LYS A 38 -13.40 -10.79 -3.38
CA LYS A 38 -13.72 -10.58 -4.81
C LYS A 38 -12.61 -9.88 -5.57
N ARG A 39 -11.63 -9.31 -4.87
CA ARG A 39 -10.44 -8.66 -5.45
C ARG A 39 -9.82 -9.47 -6.59
N ASP A 40 -9.57 -10.75 -6.36
CA ASP A 40 -8.87 -11.60 -7.32
C ASP A 40 -9.72 -11.86 -8.58
N GLU A 41 -11.04 -11.97 -8.42
CA GLU A 41 -11.98 -12.11 -9.53
C GLU A 41 -12.09 -10.81 -10.35
N GLU A 42 -12.00 -9.64 -9.72
CA GLU A 42 -11.95 -8.34 -10.39
C GLU A 42 -10.67 -8.21 -11.23
N ILE A 43 -9.51 -8.42 -10.61
CA ILE A 43 -8.20 -8.34 -11.27
C ILE A 43 -8.12 -9.31 -12.47
N THR A 44 -8.67 -10.51 -12.31
CA THR A 44 -8.66 -11.52 -13.38
C THR A 44 -9.53 -11.11 -14.56
N ARG A 45 -10.69 -10.49 -14.31
CA ARG A 45 -11.59 -10.00 -15.38
C ARG A 45 -11.04 -8.81 -16.14
N ASP A 46 -10.25 -7.96 -15.46
CA ASP A 46 -9.63 -6.77 -16.07
C ASP A 46 -8.34 -7.08 -16.84
N LYS A 47 -7.88 -8.34 -16.82
CA LYS A 47 -6.67 -8.72 -17.54
C LYS A 47 -6.94 -8.67 -19.06
N PRO A 48 -6.18 -7.87 -19.83
CA PRO A 48 -6.38 -7.78 -21.28
C PRO A 48 -6.22 -9.16 -21.92
N PRO A 49 -6.93 -9.44 -23.05
CA PRO A 49 -6.77 -10.71 -23.75
C PRO A 49 -5.29 -10.86 -24.10
N HIS A 50 -4.66 -11.89 -23.53
CA HIS A 50 -3.33 -12.28 -23.97
C HIS A 50 -3.47 -12.67 -25.44
N HIS A 51 -2.99 -11.81 -26.35
CA HIS A 51 -2.85 -12.17 -27.76
C HIS A 51 -1.97 -13.43 -27.84
N ASN A 52 -2.54 -14.48 -28.43
CA ASN A 52 -1.89 -15.78 -28.66
C ASN A 52 -0.62 -15.64 -29.51
#